data_AF-A0A4Q3TP90-F1
#
_entry.id   AF-A0A4Q3TP90-F1
#
_cell.length_a   1.000
_cell.length_b   1.000
_cell.length_c   1.000
_cell.angle_alpha   90.00
_cell.angle_beta   90.00
_cell.angle_gamma   90.00
#
_symmetry.space_group_name_H-M   'P 1'
#
loop_
_entity.id
_entity.type
_entity.pdbx_description
1 polymer ?
#
loop_
_entity_poly.entity_id
_entity_poly.type
_entity_poly.pdbx_seq_one_letter_code
_entity_poly.pdbx_strand_id
1 'polypeptide(L)'
;MAISLKHGLLAATAGVAMLASTAAFAQTAPTAPTGGFYMANGTRTTNYQTAVASWRADAQFAVDYSKGFLGLEHAYARGLTGRGQTIGVNDAGVYMAHPLFQSAGKVTGLRTAAIAGYGNDGMINPRRPWEGHGTHVAGTIAGDRVAGQAMFGNAFGAKLYAASINFAAGDFLWFK
;
A
#
# COMPACT_ATOMS: atom_id res chain seq x y z
N MET A 1 54.39 15.75 62.30
CA MET A 1 54.05 16.12 60.91
C MET A 1 53.14 15.03 60.37
N ALA A 2 51.86 15.34 60.14
CA ALA A 2 50.87 14.36 59.69
C ALA A 2 50.54 14.62 58.21
N ILE A 3 50.60 13.56 57.41
CA ILE A 3 50.30 13.54 55.97
C ILE A 3 48.78 13.39 55.80
N SER A 4 48.15 14.26 55.02
CA SER A 4 46.73 14.18 54.68
C SER A 4 46.53 13.76 53.22
N LEU A 5 45.64 12.78 53.03
CA LEU A 5 45.33 12.07 51.79
C LEU A 5 44.11 12.72 51.08
N LYS A 6 44.22 12.96 49.77
CA LYS A 6 43.14 13.48 48.91
C LYS A 6 42.11 12.39 48.54
N HIS A 7 40.81 12.69 48.65
CA HIS A 7 39.67 12.17 47.85
C HIS A 7 38.52 13.19 48.03
N GLY A 8 37.66 13.59 47.12
CA GLY A 8 37.32 13.34 45.72
C GLY A 8 36.01 14.11 45.52
N LEU A 9 35.91 15.00 44.54
CA LEU A 9 34.78 15.93 44.38
C LEU A 9 33.58 15.21 43.74
N LEU A 10 32.48 15.06 44.49
CA LEU A 10 31.19 14.60 43.96
C LEU A 10 30.43 15.82 43.43
N ALA A 11 30.34 15.97 42.10
CA ALA A 11 29.46 16.96 41.49
C ALA A 11 28.09 16.31 41.22
N ALA A 12 27.08 16.67 42.01
CA ALA A 12 25.69 16.35 41.73
C ALA A 12 25.19 17.27 40.61
N THR A 13 25.01 16.73 39.40
CA THR A 13 24.30 17.43 38.32
C THR A 13 22.80 17.47 38.63
N ALA A 14 22.27 18.68 38.81
CA ALA A 14 20.85 18.95 38.91
C ALA A 14 20.13 18.47 37.64
N GLY A 15 19.07 17.67 37.82
CA GLY A 15 18.23 17.21 36.73
C GLY A 15 17.44 18.37 36.11
N VAL A 16 17.59 18.55 34.80
CA VAL A 16 16.68 19.38 34.01
C VAL A 16 15.47 18.52 33.68
N ALA A 17 14.35 18.76 34.36
CA ALA A 17 13.07 18.22 33.94
C ALA A 17 12.65 18.94 32.65
N MET A 18 12.84 18.29 31.51
CA MET A 18 12.28 18.73 30.23
C MET A 18 10.76 18.55 30.30
N LEU A 19 10.04 19.62 30.65
CA LEU A 19 8.61 19.74 30.37
C LEU A 19 8.45 19.77 28.86
N ALA A 20 8.22 18.61 28.25
CA ALA A 20 7.80 18.51 26.86
C ALA A 20 6.42 19.16 26.74
N SER A 21 6.38 20.42 26.31
CA SER A 21 5.15 21.07 25.91
C SER A 21 4.57 20.28 24.72
N THR A 22 3.51 19.51 24.97
CA THR A 22 2.68 18.96 23.90
C THR A 22 1.82 20.08 23.34
N ALA A 23 2.45 21.00 22.60
CA ALA A 23 1.69 21.85 21.70
C ALA A 23 1.05 20.92 20.68
N ALA A 24 -0.24 20.62 20.87
CA ALA A 24 -1.05 19.97 19.87
C ALA A 24 -1.04 20.88 18.65
N PHE A 25 -0.22 20.56 17.65
CA PHE A 25 -0.32 21.19 16.35
C PHE A 25 -1.72 20.89 15.85
N ALA A 26 -2.60 21.88 15.88
CA ALA A 26 -3.91 21.79 15.26
C ALA A 26 -3.66 21.54 13.77
N GLN A 27 -3.78 20.28 13.35
CA GLN A 27 -3.67 19.92 11.95
C GLN A 27 -4.82 20.63 11.23
N THR A 28 -4.47 21.56 10.34
CA THR A 28 -5.45 22.30 9.56
C THR A 28 -6.43 21.33 8.91
N ALA A 29 -7.73 21.61 9.06
CA ALA A 29 -8.77 20.79 8.47
C ALA A 29 -8.47 20.62 6.97
N PRO A 30 -8.51 19.39 6.44
CA PRO A 30 -8.16 19.17 5.05
C PRO A 30 -9.12 19.94 4.13
N THR A 31 -8.57 20.62 3.13
CA THR A 31 -9.36 21.32 2.14
C THR A 31 -10.18 20.32 1.33
N ALA A 32 -11.48 20.58 1.19
CA ALA A 32 -12.36 19.74 0.41
C ALA A 32 -12.01 19.83 -1.09
N PRO A 33 -12.03 18.70 -1.83
CA PRO A 33 -12.01 18.74 -3.28
C PRO A 33 -13.21 19.53 -3.83
N THR A 34 -13.10 20.00 -5.08
CA THR A 34 -14.25 20.59 -5.79
C THR A 34 -15.42 19.62 -5.78
N GLY A 35 -16.60 20.09 -5.34
CA GLY A 35 -17.80 19.27 -5.17
C GLY A 35 -17.87 18.47 -3.86
N GLY A 36 -16.93 18.66 -2.93
CA GLY A 36 -16.92 18.02 -1.62
C GLY A 36 -16.12 16.72 -1.55
N PHE A 37 -16.06 16.15 -0.35
CA PHE A 37 -15.40 14.87 -0.07
C PHE A 37 -16.18 13.70 -0.67
N TYR A 38 -15.45 12.66 -1.05
CA TYR A 38 -15.99 11.43 -1.65
C TYR A 38 -16.41 10.45 -0.56
N MET A 39 -17.66 10.00 -0.61
CA MET A 39 -18.14 8.90 0.22
C MET A 39 -17.90 7.56 -0.49
N ALA A 40 -17.81 6.47 0.28
CA ALA A 40 -17.52 5.14 -0.26
C ALA A 40 -18.57 4.64 -1.28
N ASN A 41 -19.82 5.11 -1.18
CA ASN A 41 -20.89 4.79 -2.13
C ASN A 41 -20.84 5.64 -3.42
N GLY A 42 -19.82 6.48 -3.60
CA GLY A 42 -19.63 7.33 -4.78
C GLY A 42 -20.31 8.70 -4.72
N THR A 43 -21.16 8.95 -3.72
CA THR A 43 -21.78 10.26 -3.51
C THR A 43 -20.81 11.25 -2.84
N ARG A 44 -21.23 12.52 -2.72
CA ARG A 44 -20.41 13.61 -2.15
C ARG A 44 -21.00 14.16 -0.88
N THR A 45 -20.14 14.69 -0.02
CA THR A 45 -20.52 15.44 1.18
C THR A 45 -19.58 16.59 1.44
N THR A 46 -20.08 17.66 2.04
CA THR A 46 -19.24 18.77 2.56
C THR A 46 -18.59 18.42 3.90
N ASN A 47 -19.08 17.39 4.60
CA ASN A 47 -18.56 16.97 5.90
C ASN A 47 -17.47 15.90 5.76
N TYR A 48 -16.22 16.27 6.08
CA TYR A 48 -15.07 15.37 6.03
C TYR A 48 -15.23 14.12 6.89
N GLN A 49 -15.75 14.27 8.11
CA GLN A 49 -15.90 13.15 9.04
C GLN A 49 -16.98 12.17 8.58
N THR A 50 -18.05 12.67 7.96
CA THR A 50 -19.05 11.82 7.30
C THR A 50 -18.44 11.01 6.16
N ALA A 51 -17.59 11.63 5.33
CA ALA A 51 -16.90 10.92 4.26
C ALA A 51 -15.96 9.83 4.79
N VAL A 52 -15.13 10.15 5.78
CA VAL A 52 -14.23 9.20 6.45
C VAL A 52 -15.01 8.04 7.08
N ALA A 53 -16.09 8.33 7.81
CA ALA A 53 -16.94 7.30 8.42
C ALA A 53 -17.57 6.38 7.37
N SER A 54 -17.97 6.92 6.21
CA SER A 54 -18.52 6.12 5.11
C SER A 54 -17.51 5.09 4.56
N TRP A 55 -16.22 5.45 4.50
CA TRP A 55 -15.16 4.53 4.08
C TRP A 55 -14.87 3.46 5.12
N ARG A 56 -14.87 3.82 6.41
CA ARG A 56 -14.69 2.84 7.49
C ARG A 56 -15.84 1.83 7.59
N ALA A 57 -17.06 2.25 7.23
CA ALA A 57 -18.25 1.39 7.21
C ALA A 57 -18.41 0.59 5.91
N ASP A 58 -17.59 0.86 4.88
CA ASP A 58 -17.66 0.15 3.61
C ASP A 58 -17.18 -1.31 3.77
N ALA A 59 -18.01 -2.25 3.32
CA ALA A 59 -17.71 -3.68 3.50
C ALA A 59 -16.42 -4.10 2.80
N GLN A 60 -16.13 -3.59 1.61
CA GLN A 60 -14.91 -3.97 0.89
C GLN A 60 -13.65 -3.34 1.51
N PHE A 61 -13.78 -2.13 2.06
CA PHE A 61 -12.70 -1.47 2.79
C PHE A 61 -12.39 -2.21 4.10
N ALA A 62 -13.42 -2.58 4.87
CA ALA A 62 -13.29 -3.17 6.19
C ALA A 62 -12.72 -4.60 6.21
N VAL A 63 -12.72 -5.30 5.07
CA VAL A 63 -12.12 -6.64 4.94
C VAL A 63 -10.60 -6.63 5.19
N ASP A 64 -9.92 -5.53 4.88
CA ASP A 64 -8.47 -5.39 5.02
C ASP A 64 -8.13 -4.35 6.09
N TYR A 65 -7.80 -4.83 7.30
CA TYR A 65 -7.47 -3.97 8.44
C TYR A 65 -6.30 -3.03 8.15
N SER A 66 -5.40 -3.40 7.23
CA SER A 66 -4.23 -2.57 6.90
C SER A 66 -4.63 -1.25 6.26
N LYS A 67 -5.78 -1.17 5.58
CA LYS A 67 -6.28 0.08 4.98
C LYS A 67 -6.57 1.14 6.02
N GLY A 68 -7.18 0.74 7.13
CA GLY A 68 -7.42 1.62 8.28
C GLY A 68 -6.13 1.98 9.00
N PHE A 69 -5.20 1.03 9.15
CA PHE A 69 -3.89 1.29 9.75
C PHE A 69 -3.06 2.32 8.95
N LEU A 70 -3.14 2.25 7.62
CA LEU A 70 -2.49 3.19 6.69
C LEU A 70 -3.28 4.51 6.51
N GLY A 71 -4.47 4.63 7.08
CA GLY A 71 -5.32 5.82 6.97
C GLY A 71 -5.88 6.06 5.57
N LEU A 72 -6.09 5.01 4.77
CA LEU A 72 -6.53 5.14 3.38
C LEU A 72 -7.92 5.74 3.25
N GLU A 73 -8.78 5.63 4.27
CA GLU A 73 -10.08 6.31 4.30
C GLU A 73 -9.96 7.83 4.16
N HIS A 74 -8.86 8.41 4.66
CA HIS A 74 -8.58 9.84 4.56
C HIS A 74 -8.14 10.22 3.14
N ALA A 75 -7.37 9.36 2.48
CA ALA A 75 -6.99 9.54 1.08
C ALA A 75 -8.22 9.43 0.18
N TYR A 76 -9.04 8.41 0.37
CA TYR A 76 -10.22 8.18 -0.45
C TYR A 76 -11.31 9.23 -0.24
N ALA A 77 -11.51 9.75 0.98
CA ALA A 77 -12.39 10.89 1.24
C ALA A 77 -12.01 12.13 0.40
N ARG A 78 -10.72 12.27 0.04
CA ARG A 78 -10.22 13.35 -0.82
C ARG A 78 -10.18 12.98 -2.31
N GLY A 79 -10.62 11.77 -2.67
CA GLY A 79 -10.61 11.27 -4.05
C GLY A 79 -9.24 10.77 -4.53
N LEU A 80 -8.30 10.54 -3.61
CA LEU A 80 -6.97 10.04 -3.94
C LEU A 80 -7.01 8.52 -4.04
N THR A 81 -7.17 8.01 -5.26
CA THR A 81 -7.31 6.56 -5.55
C THR A 81 -6.12 5.97 -6.30
N GLY A 82 -5.07 6.77 -6.55
CA GLY A 82 -3.96 6.40 -7.43
C GLY A 82 -4.25 6.59 -8.92
N ARG A 83 -5.43 7.13 -9.29
CA ARG A 83 -5.76 7.43 -10.69
C ARG A 83 -4.72 8.36 -11.32
N GLY A 84 -4.23 7.97 -12.50
CA GLY A 84 -3.14 8.67 -13.22
C GLY A 84 -1.75 8.12 -12.93
N GLN A 85 -1.59 7.29 -11.89
CA GLN A 85 -0.34 6.61 -11.59
C GLN A 85 -0.27 5.24 -12.27
N THR A 86 0.96 4.85 -12.63
CA THR A 86 1.28 3.49 -13.08
C THR A 86 2.32 2.89 -12.14
N ILE A 87 2.11 1.65 -11.70
CA ILE A 87 2.96 0.96 -10.72
C ILE A 87 3.51 -0.32 -11.36
N GLY A 88 4.82 -0.53 -11.27
CA GLY A 88 5.47 -1.76 -11.73
C GLY A 88 5.43 -2.86 -10.69
N VAL A 89 5.11 -4.08 -11.11
CA VAL A 89 5.12 -5.30 -10.30
C VAL A 89 6.08 -6.28 -10.96
N ASN A 90 7.24 -6.51 -10.34
CA ASN A 90 8.19 -7.55 -10.75
C ASN A 90 8.09 -8.72 -9.77
N ASP A 91 7.44 -9.79 -10.20
CA ASP A 91 7.09 -10.91 -9.31
C ASP A 91 6.91 -12.22 -10.12
N ALA A 92 6.30 -13.26 -9.55
CA ALA A 92 5.95 -14.52 -10.21
C ALA A 92 4.88 -14.41 -11.32
N GLY A 93 4.42 -13.18 -11.59
CA GLY A 93 3.47 -12.86 -12.63
C GLY A 93 2.03 -12.67 -12.13
N VAL A 94 1.19 -12.15 -13.00
CA VAL A 94 -0.19 -11.75 -12.69
C VAL A 94 -1.18 -12.57 -13.50
N TYR A 95 -2.21 -13.12 -12.83
CA TYR A 95 -3.37 -13.69 -13.49
C TYR A 95 -4.27 -12.55 -14.00
N MET A 96 -3.97 -12.03 -15.19
CA MET A 96 -4.64 -10.83 -15.72
C MET A 96 -6.14 -11.02 -16.01
N ALA A 97 -6.62 -12.26 -16.12
CA ALA A 97 -8.05 -12.56 -16.24
C ALA A 97 -8.81 -12.52 -14.90
N HIS A 98 -8.16 -12.12 -13.80
CA HIS A 98 -8.84 -11.93 -12.52
C HIS A 98 -9.92 -10.83 -12.62
N PRO A 99 -11.12 -10.98 -12.01
CA PRO A 99 -12.20 -9.99 -12.09
C PRO A 99 -11.81 -8.57 -11.65
N LEU A 100 -10.88 -8.45 -10.70
CA LEU A 100 -10.34 -7.15 -10.27
C LEU A 100 -9.33 -6.51 -11.25
N PHE A 101 -9.04 -7.15 -12.37
CA PHE A 101 -8.10 -6.65 -13.38
C PHE A 101 -8.75 -6.36 -14.74
N GLN A 102 -10.07 -6.26 -14.79
CA GLN A 102 -10.82 -6.18 -16.04
C GLN A 102 -11.00 -4.75 -16.59
N SER A 103 -10.72 -3.70 -15.82
CA SER A 103 -10.79 -2.35 -16.39
C SER A 103 -9.74 -2.16 -17.50
N ALA A 104 -10.09 -1.40 -18.55
CA ALA A 104 -9.23 -1.22 -19.72
C ALA A 104 -7.81 -0.77 -19.31
N GLY A 105 -6.80 -1.51 -19.77
CA GLY A 105 -5.39 -1.27 -19.48
C GLY A 105 -4.98 -1.43 -18.02
N LYS A 106 -5.80 -2.07 -17.17
CA LYS A 106 -5.50 -2.25 -15.74
C LYS A 106 -4.14 -2.88 -15.51
N VAL A 107 -3.83 -3.94 -16.26
CA VAL A 107 -2.51 -4.58 -16.24
C VAL A 107 -1.98 -4.60 -17.66
N THR A 108 -0.75 -4.14 -17.83
CA THR A 108 0.00 -4.27 -19.08
C THR A 108 1.21 -5.15 -18.82
N GLY A 109 1.33 -6.22 -19.59
CA GLY A 109 2.46 -7.12 -19.54
C GLY A 109 3.72 -6.52 -20.15
N LEU A 110 4.86 -6.73 -19.51
CA LEU A 110 6.18 -6.40 -20.05
C LEU A 110 6.94 -7.68 -20.38
N ARG A 111 7.46 -7.76 -21.61
CA ARG A 111 8.38 -8.82 -22.01
C ARG A 111 9.71 -8.59 -21.32
N THR A 112 10.00 -9.39 -20.30
CA THR A 112 11.31 -9.39 -19.66
C THR A 112 12.30 -10.20 -20.50
N ALA A 113 13.53 -9.70 -20.64
CA ALA A 113 14.63 -10.44 -21.25
C ALA A 113 15.01 -11.62 -20.33
N ALA A 114 14.84 -12.85 -20.82
CA ALA A 114 15.13 -14.07 -20.08
C ALA A 114 15.59 -15.17 -21.04
N ILE A 115 16.13 -16.25 -20.49
CA ILE A 115 16.43 -17.47 -21.24
C ILE A 115 15.13 -17.97 -21.93
N ALA A 116 15.29 -18.57 -23.11
CA ALA A 116 14.17 -19.10 -23.88
C ALA A 116 13.22 -19.95 -23.00
N GLY A 117 11.92 -19.67 -23.09
CA GLY A 117 10.89 -20.38 -22.32
C GLY A 117 10.57 -19.80 -20.93
N TYR A 118 11.33 -18.79 -20.45
CA TYR A 118 11.11 -18.13 -19.17
C TYR A 118 10.45 -16.75 -19.25
N GLY A 119 10.52 -16.03 -20.37
CA GLY A 119 9.79 -14.76 -20.53
C GLY A 119 8.31 -14.98 -20.91
N ASN A 120 7.37 -14.30 -20.25
CA ASN A 120 5.93 -14.46 -20.51
C ASN A 120 5.07 -13.19 -20.30
N ASP A 121 5.57 -12.02 -20.69
CA ASP A 121 4.79 -10.76 -20.68
C ASP A 121 4.15 -10.47 -19.30
N GLY A 122 4.83 -10.78 -18.20
CA GLY A 122 4.36 -10.51 -16.84
C GLY A 122 3.16 -11.35 -16.39
N MET A 123 2.72 -12.32 -17.18
CA MET A 123 1.62 -13.22 -16.83
C MET A 123 2.04 -14.21 -15.74
N ILE A 124 1.07 -14.75 -15.01
CA ILE A 124 1.32 -15.91 -14.16
C ILE A 124 1.88 -17.07 -14.99
N ASN A 125 2.80 -17.84 -14.42
CA ASN A 125 3.42 -18.96 -15.13
C ASN A 125 2.38 -20.05 -15.46
N PRO A 126 2.13 -20.37 -16.74
CA PRO A 126 1.14 -21.39 -17.12
C PRO A 126 1.54 -22.81 -16.67
N ARG A 127 2.82 -23.05 -16.38
CA ARG A 127 3.31 -24.32 -15.83
C ARG A 127 3.07 -24.43 -14.32
N ARG A 128 2.89 -23.31 -13.63
CA ARG A 128 2.70 -23.20 -12.18
C ARG A 128 1.60 -22.19 -11.84
N PRO A 129 0.35 -22.41 -12.28
CA PRO A 129 -0.74 -21.46 -12.08
C PRO A 129 -1.11 -21.24 -10.60
N TRP A 130 -0.61 -22.07 -9.68
CA TRP A 130 -0.75 -21.89 -8.23
C TRP A 130 0.23 -20.86 -7.64
N GLU A 131 1.24 -20.40 -8.41
CA GLU A 131 2.19 -19.38 -7.98
C GLU A 131 1.59 -17.97 -8.10
N GLY A 132 0.50 -17.74 -7.36
CA GLY A 132 -0.30 -16.51 -7.42
C GLY A 132 0.28 -15.32 -6.65
N HIS A 133 1.54 -15.37 -6.21
CA HIS A 133 2.13 -14.30 -5.37
C HIS A 133 2.07 -12.93 -6.07
N GLY A 134 2.46 -12.84 -7.34
CA GLY A 134 2.39 -11.59 -8.10
C GLY A 134 0.95 -11.11 -8.33
N THR A 135 -0.01 -12.02 -8.44
CA THR A 135 -1.44 -11.70 -8.51
C THR A 135 -1.93 -11.11 -7.19
N HIS A 136 -1.52 -11.68 -6.06
CA HIS A 136 -1.84 -11.16 -4.74
C HIS A 136 -1.23 -9.77 -4.54
N VAL A 137 0.06 -9.59 -4.84
CA VAL A 137 0.75 -8.29 -4.78
C VAL A 137 0.06 -7.24 -5.65
N ALA A 138 -0.21 -7.56 -6.92
CA ALA A 138 -0.93 -6.68 -7.84
C ALA A 138 -2.34 -6.32 -7.32
N GLY A 139 -3.03 -7.27 -6.70
CA GLY A 139 -4.35 -7.08 -6.11
C GLY A 139 -4.32 -6.11 -4.94
N THR A 140 -3.38 -6.30 -4.00
CA THR A 140 -3.13 -5.38 -2.88
C THR A 140 -2.81 -3.97 -3.36
N ILE A 141 -2.02 -3.84 -4.43
CA ILE A 141 -1.63 -2.54 -4.98
C ILE A 141 -2.83 -1.86 -5.66
N ALA A 142 -3.41 -2.44 -6.70
CA ALA A 142 -4.32 -1.71 -7.60
C ALA A 142 -5.48 -2.53 -8.18
N GLY A 143 -5.89 -3.62 -7.53
CA GLY A 143 -7.12 -4.33 -7.88
C GLY A 143 -8.32 -3.38 -7.95
N ASP A 144 -9.09 -3.47 -9.03
CA ASP A 144 -10.27 -2.63 -9.27
C ASP A 144 -11.30 -2.77 -8.16
N ARG A 145 -11.91 -1.64 -7.77
CA ARG A 145 -13.06 -1.66 -6.88
C ARG A 145 -14.32 -1.98 -7.66
N VAL A 146 -14.71 -3.25 -7.63
CA VAL A 146 -15.87 -3.79 -8.38
C VAL A 146 -16.98 -4.16 -7.40
N ALA A 147 -18.23 -3.79 -7.71
CA ALA A 147 -19.38 -4.13 -6.88
C ALA A 147 -19.54 -5.65 -6.72
N GLY A 148 -19.87 -6.10 -5.51
CA GLY A 148 -20.03 -7.52 -5.18
C GLY A 148 -18.73 -8.30 -4.96
N GLN A 149 -17.56 -7.72 -5.19
CA GLN A 149 -16.27 -8.34 -4.83
C GLN A 149 -15.94 -8.11 -3.35
N ALA A 150 -15.13 -8.98 -2.75
CA ALA A 150 -14.82 -8.92 -1.32
C ALA A 150 -13.89 -7.76 -0.94
N MET A 151 -12.97 -7.36 -1.82
CA MET A 151 -11.93 -6.36 -1.52
C MET A 151 -11.58 -5.53 -2.76
N PHE A 152 -10.68 -4.56 -2.59
CA PHE A 152 -10.04 -3.80 -3.67
C PHE A 152 -8.63 -3.34 -3.25
N GLY A 153 -7.82 -2.91 -4.23
CA GLY A 153 -6.44 -2.49 -4.01
C GLY A 153 -6.30 -1.10 -3.36
N ASN A 154 -5.17 -0.84 -2.71
CA ASN A 154 -4.91 0.43 -2.01
C ASN A 154 -4.89 1.65 -2.95
N ALA A 155 -4.48 1.43 -4.20
CA ALA A 155 -4.51 2.39 -5.29
C ALA A 155 -5.39 1.85 -6.42
N PHE A 156 -6.64 1.48 -6.12
CA PHE A 156 -7.58 0.87 -7.07
C PHE A 156 -7.84 1.68 -8.36
N GLY A 157 -7.52 2.98 -8.37
CA GLY A 157 -7.56 3.82 -9.57
C GLY A 157 -6.30 3.78 -10.44
N ALA A 158 -5.19 3.22 -9.95
CA ALA A 158 -3.93 3.10 -10.67
C ALA A 158 -3.97 2.00 -11.73
N LYS A 159 -2.96 2.04 -12.61
CA LYS A 159 -2.67 1.00 -13.60
C LYS A 159 -1.37 0.26 -13.23
N LEU A 160 -1.19 -0.93 -13.76
CA LEU A 160 -0.08 -1.81 -13.45
C LEU A 160 0.74 -2.16 -14.70
N TYR A 161 2.06 -2.15 -14.55
CA TYR A 161 2.94 -2.93 -15.40
C TYR A 161 3.33 -4.20 -14.66
N ALA A 162 3.20 -5.35 -15.30
CA ALA A 162 3.64 -6.62 -14.76
C ALA A 162 4.89 -7.08 -15.51
N ALA A 163 5.96 -7.36 -14.78
CA ALA A 163 7.14 -8.03 -15.27
C ALA A 163 7.29 -9.35 -14.51
N SER A 164 7.63 -10.39 -15.25
CA SER A 164 7.97 -11.69 -14.69
C SER A 164 8.95 -12.40 -15.61
N ILE A 165 9.66 -13.36 -15.04
CA ILE A 165 10.50 -14.31 -15.76
C ILE A 165 10.19 -15.75 -15.37
N ASN A 166 8.90 -16.03 -15.10
CA ASN A 166 8.41 -17.37 -14.74
C ASN A 166 9.20 -18.03 -13.60
N PHE A 167 9.77 -17.22 -12.70
CA PHE A 167 10.68 -17.72 -11.69
C PHE A 167 9.99 -18.69 -10.74
N ALA A 168 10.50 -19.91 -10.70
CA ALA A 168 10.32 -20.84 -9.60
C ALA A 168 11.64 -20.90 -8.82
N ALA A 169 11.60 -20.75 -7.49
CA ALA A 169 12.78 -20.95 -6.63
C ALA A 169 13.45 -22.35 -6.81
N GLY A 170 12.78 -23.30 -7.46
CA GLY A 170 13.29 -24.65 -7.74
C GLY A 170 14.14 -24.77 -9.02
N ASP A 171 14.08 -23.83 -9.96
CA ASP A 171 14.71 -24.00 -11.28
C ASP A 171 16.24 -23.76 -11.24
N PHE A 172 16.72 -23.03 -10.23
CA PHE A 172 18.16 -22.74 -10.05
C PHE A 172 18.91 -23.75 -9.20
N LEU A 173 18.22 -24.56 -8.40
CA LEU A 173 18.91 -25.49 -7.49
C LEU A 173 19.48 -26.73 -8.20
N TRP A 174 19.11 -26.96 -9.47
CA TRP A 174 19.49 -28.16 -10.21
C TRP A 174 19.96 -27.91 -11.65
N PHE A 175 20.13 -26.65 -12.07
CA PHE A 175 20.73 -26.34 -13.37
C PHE A 175 22.25 -26.54 -13.27
N LYS A 176 22.70 -27.75 -13.60
CA LYS A 176 24.07 -27.99 -14.07
C LYS A 176 24.16 -27.70 -15.55
#